data_AF-A0A8H5K6B7-F1
#
_entry.id   AF-A0A8H5K6B7-F1
#
_cell.length_a   1.000
_cell.length_b   1.000
_cell.length_c   1.000
_cell.angle_alpha   90.00
_cell.angle_beta   90.00
_cell.angle_gamma   90.00
#
_symmetry.space_group_name_H-M   'P 1'
#
loop_
_entity.id
_entity.type
_entity.pdbx_description
1 polymer ?
#
loop_
_entity_poly.entity_id
_entity_poly.type
_entity_poly.pdbx_seq_one_letter_code
_entity_poly.pdbx_strand_id
1 'polypeptide(L)'
;MDNPPQIYDLMIVFDAVTGGMPDVAALKQAIPDIINFVAVADCFERIGVLAYRNYTYSPEKVVEWSGWCYPSHDPGYPSTDHILRFVETLEMPTANKCKLNCASKMALAKAYHEMKSNGTIILLYNDAPPLLEHIGGDHYDLEQKSLAGYGQAGPHFRNWINVANTFAGMALDKNAVVLSFSLGCHDKISDWSPYLYLSFMTGGELYRTKYTSVSRLTICLLLTWMQADGNIDIPQALRTTYKANPLLSHSPSEDNMDNFCGLDCGNLQLSDTHTAPRNCLRVPYGAVSNINQQLNKFTSRDLANNYIARPISSKDVIARHISRIIETNVSVLAIHPLFQRLWVHVCTDRTGSWIKRTLKQKFEAEVLLISDDEDRRQVQAWLDEADTILHEMGEEI
;
A
#
# COMPACT_ATOMS: atom_id res chain seq x y z
N MET A 1 -22.74 -12.34 20.71
CA MET A 1 -22.81 -11.04 20.01
C MET A 1 -21.58 -11.00 19.15
N ASP A 2 -21.73 -11.25 17.86
CA ASP A 2 -20.62 -11.19 16.92
C ASP A 2 -20.23 -9.72 16.79
N ASN A 3 -19.00 -9.37 17.15
CA ASN A 3 -18.47 -8.06 16.84
C ASN A 3 -18.54 -7.87 15.31
N PRO A 4 -19.06 -6.74 14.81
CA PRO A 4 -19.01 -6.47 13.38
C PRO A 4 -17.54 -6.54 12.91
N PRO A 5 -17.29 -7.01 11.67
CA PRO A 5 -15.94 -7.07 11.14
C PRO A 5 -15.30 -5.69 11.24
N GLN A 6 -14.12 -5.62 11.85
CA GLN A 6 -13.37 -4.37 11.99
C GLN A 6 -12.94 -3.92 10.60
N ILE A 7 -13.52 -2.82 10.12
CA ILE A 7 -13.18 -2.24 8.82
C ILE A 7 -11.99 -1.30 9.03
N TYR A 8 -10.93 -1.50 8.24
CA TYR A 8 -9.69 -0.74 8.34
C TYR A 8 -9.70 0.46 7.39
N ASP A 9 -8.95 1.49 7.74
CA ASP A 9 -8.54 2.54 6.79
C ASP A 9 -7.23 2.16 6.12
N LEU A 10 -7.05 2.52 4.85
CA LEU A 10 -5.78 2.40 4.14
C LEU A 10 -5.20 3.77 3.81
N MET A 11 -4.03 4.08 4.34
CA MET A 11 -3.27 5.27 3.97
C MET A 11 -2.03 4.88 3.17
N ILE A 12 -1.89 5.43 1.98
CA ILE A 12 -0.67 5.33 1.16
C ILE A 12 0.17 6.56 1.46
N VAL A 13 1.36 6.36 2.03
CA VAL A 13 2.32 7.43 2.34
C VAL A 13 3.57 7.19 1.49
N PHE A 14 4.01 8.17 0.72
CA PHE A 14 5.16 7.94 -0.16
C PHE A 14 6.09 9.13 -0.35
N ASP A 15 7.36 8.80 -0.55
CA ASP A 15 8.39 9.75 -0.98
C ASP A 15 8.15 10.15 -2.44
N ALA A 16 7.85 11.43 -2.64
CA ALA A 16 7.56 12.00 -3.94
C ALA A 16 8.78 12.65 -4.61
N VAL A 17 10.01 12.32 -4.19
CA VAL A 17 11.25 12.81 -4.81
C VAL A 17 11.80 11.76 -5.79
N THR A 18 11.92 12.11 -7.09
CA THR A 18 12.37 11.13 -8.11
C THR A 18 13.89 10.95 -8.17
N GLY A 19 14.65 11.93 -7.66
CA GLY A 19 16.10 11.85 -7.56
C GLY A 19 16.84 11.55 -8.89
N GLY A 20 16.23 11.76 -10.06
CA GLY A 20 16.85 11.42 -11.35
C GLY A 20 16.67 9.97 -11.81
N MET A 21 16.02 9.13 -11.01
CA MET A 21 15.87 7.71 -11.33
C MET A 21 14.62 7.49 -12.19
N PRO A 22 14.73 6.90 -13.39
CA PRO A 22 13.59 6.55 -14.24
C PRO A 22 12.54 5.72 -13.50
N ASP A 23 13.01 4.92 -12.56
CA ASP A 23 12.21 3.96 -11.80
C ASP A 23 11.23 4.59 -10.81
N VAL A 24 11.43 5.85 -10.37
CA VAL A 24 10.47 6.50 -9.45
C VAL A 24 9.16 6.85 -10.17
N ALA A 25 9.17 7.03 -11.49
CA ALA A 25 7.95 7.11 -12.27
C ALA A 25 7.09 5.84 -12.13
N ALA A 26 7.71 4.67 -11.90
CA ALA A 26 6.98 3.43 -11.68
C ALA A 26 6.22 3.43 -10.34
N LEU A 27 6.69 4.13 -9.30
CA LEU A 27 5.91 4.29 -8.06
C LEU A 27 4.67 5.16 -8.29
N LYS A 28 4.82 6.26 -9.05
CA LYS A 28 3.69 7.12 -9.43
C LYS A 28 2.64 6.35 -10.24
N GLN A 29 3.07 5.39 -11.07
CA GLN A 29 2.20 4.50 -11.84
C GLN A 29 1.59 3.37 -10.98
N ALA A 30 2.32 2.88 -9.98
CA ALA A 30 1.87 1.81 -9.09
C ALA A 30 0.74 2.24 -8.14
N ILE A 31 0.76 3.49 -7.66
CA ILE A 31 -0.25 3.96 -6.69
C ILE A 31 -1.68 3.92 -7.27
N PRO A 32 -1.95 4.40 -8.51
CA PRO A 32 -3.24 4.23 -9.17
C PRO A 32 -3.71 2.78 -9.25
N ASP A 33 -2.82 1.84 -9.58
CA ASP A 33 -3.15 0.41 -9.63
C ASP A 33 -3.61 -0.10 -8.26
N ILE A 34 -2.88 0.26 -7.19
CA ILE A 34 -3.22 -0.11 -5.81
C ILE A 34 -4.57 0.51 -5.41
N ILE A 35 -4.82 1.79 -5.73
CA ILE A 35 -6.10 2.46 -5.42
C ILE A 35 -7.26 1.75 -6.12
N ASN A 36 -7.13 1.48 -7.41
CA ASN A 36 -8.18 0.79 -8.17
C ASN A 36 -8.38 -0.64 -7.65
N PHE A 37 -7.31 -1.38 -7.34
CA PHE A 37 -7.38 -2.71 -6.72
C PHE A 37 -8.20 -2.68 -5.44
N VAL A 38 -7.86 -1.76 -4.53
CA VAL A 38 -8.53 -1.66 -3.24
C VAL A 38 -9.98 -1.22 -3.38
N ALA A 39 -10.27 -0.29 -4.29
CA ALA A 39 -11.63 0.16 -4.56
C ALA A 39 -12.52 -0.97 -5.12
N VAL A 40 -11.95 -1.86 -5.94
CA VAL A 40 -12.66 -3.03 -6.48
C VAL A 40 -12.86 -4.11 -5.42
N ALA A 41 -11.85 -4.35 -4.57
CA ALA A 41 -11.95 -5.32 -3.48
C ALA A 41 -12.90 -4.86 -2.35
N ASP A 42 -13.07 -3.55 -2.19
CA ASP A 42 -13.91 -2.91 -1.15
C ASP A 42 -13.65 -3.46 0.27
N CYS A 43 -12.36 -3.63 0.58
CA CYS A 43 -11.88 -4.22 1.82
C CYS A 43 -11.46 -3.19 2.88
N PHE A 44 -11.55 -1.89 2.56
CA PHE A 44 -11.22 -0.78 3.46
C PHE A 44 -12.35 0.24 3.49
N GLU A 45 -12.56 0.87 4.65
CA GLU A 45 -13.59 1.90 4.85
C GLU A 45 -13.23 3.15 4.03
N ARG A 46 -11.95 3.54 4.13
CA ARG A 46 -11.42 4.76 3.53
C ARG A 46 -10.05 4.52 2.94
N ILE A 47 -9.78 5.15 1.81
CA ILE A 47 -8.48 5.19 1.15
C ILE A 47 -8.02 6.64 1.09
N GLY A 48 -6.75 6.90 1.38
CA GLY A 48 -6.16 8.22 1.17
C GLY A 48 -4.68 8.14 0.83
N VAL A 49 -4.19 9.18 0.18
CA VAL A 49 -2.81 9.28 -0.31
C VAL A 49 -2.15 10.52 0.25
N LEU A 50 -0.99 10.33 0.86
CA LEU A 50 -0.14 11.37 1.42
C LEU A 50 1.23 11.31 0.74
N ALA A 51 1.60 12.41 0.09
CA ALA A 51 2.90 12.56 -0.56
C ALA A 51 3.77 13.47 0.30
N TYR A 52 5.05 13.13 0.43
CA TYR A 52 6.03 13.99 1.09
C TYR A 52 7.28 14.18 0.25
N ARG A 53 7.94 15.33 0.43
CA ARG A 53 9.15 15.73 -0.30
C ARG A 53 10.18 16.30 0.66
N ASN A 54 11.28 16.82 0.11
CA ASN A 54 12.26 17.56 0.87
C ASN A 54 11.83 19.02 1.10
N TYR A 55 12.53 19.69 2.02
CA TYR A 55 12.25 21.08 2.42
C TYR A 55 12.75 22.15 1.44
N THR A 56 13.19 21.77 0.23
CA THR A 56 13.49 22.76 -0.84
C THR A 56 12.22 23.27 -1.51
N TYR A 57 11.08 22.66 -1.20
CA TYR A 57 9.76 23.03 -1.68
C TYR A 57 9.14 24.17 -0.88
N SER A 58 8.16 24.83 -1.48
CA SER A 58 7.26 25.69 -0.71
C SER A 58 6.56 24.85 0.37
N PRO A 59 6.34 25.39 1.58
CA PRO A 59 5.86 24.61 2.73
C PRO A 59 4.61 23.75 2.46
N GLU A 60 3.69 24.25 1.62
CA GLU A 60 2.46 23.56 1.23
C GLU A 60 2.68 22.35 0.31
N LYS A 61 3.82 22.26 -0.37
CA LYS A 61 4.21 21.13 -1.24
C LYS A 61 5.13 20.13 -0.55
N VAL A 62 5.61 20.44 0.66
CA VAL A 62 6.46 19.51 1.43
C VAL A 62 5.66 18.29 1.86
N VAL A 63 4.40 18.48 2.27
CA VAL A 63 3.46 17.41 2.57
C VAL A 63 2.09 17.74 1.95
N GLU A 64 1.60 16.87 1.07
CA GLU A 64 0.31 17.01 0.40
C GLU A 64 -0.59 15.81 0.75
N TRP A 65 -1.89 16.06 0.95
CA TRP A 65 -2.87 15.06 1.37
C TRP A 65 -4.08 15.06 0.44
N SER A 66 -4.47 13.89 -0.06
CA SER A 66 -5.62 13.75 -0.97
C SER A 66 -6.99 13.88 -0.29
N GLY A 67 -7.04 13.84 1.04
CA GLY A 67 -8.27 13.54 1.76
C GLY A 67 -8.63 12.05 1.74
N TRP A 68 -9.63 11.69 2.54
CA TRP A 68 -10.17 10.33 2.61
C TRP A 68 -11.29 10.13 1.58
N CYS A 69 -11.17 9.12 0.71
CA CYS A 69 -12.24 8.63 -0.15
C CYS A 69 -12.89 7.40 0.48
N TYR A 70 -14.22 7.29 0.37
CA TYR A 70 -15.00 6.12 0.76
C TYR A 70 -15.38 5.33 -0.51
N PRO A 71 -14.67 4.24 -0.86
CA PRO A 71 -14.91 3.52 -2.12
C PRO A 71 -16.35 3.02 -2.27
N SER A 72 -16.95 2.55 -1.17
CA SER A 72 -18.32 2.07 -1.12
C SER A 72 -19.38 3.15 -1.42
N HIS A 73 -19.03 4.43 -1.28
CA HIS A 73 -19.92 5.58 -1.49
C HIS A 73 -19.58 6.40 -2.75
N ASP A 74 -18.75 5.86 -3.65
CA ASP A 74 -18.42 6.54 -4.91
C ASP A 74 -19.67 6.66 -5.83
N PRO A 75 -19.95 7.84 -6.43
CA PRO A 75 -19.21 9.09 -6.30
C PRO A 75 -19.59 9.86 -5.02
N GLY A 76 -18.62 9.97 -4.09
CA GLY A 76 -18.62 10.87 -2.94
C GLY A 76 -17.52 11.93 -3.06
N TYR A 77 -17.33 12.80 -2.06
CA TYR A 77 -16.21 13.75 -2.06
C TYR A 77 -15.35 13.62 -0.79
N PRO A 78 -14.02 13.48 -0.92
CA PRO A 78 -13.27 13.11 -2.13
C PRO A 78 -13.76 11.80 -2.78
N SER A 79 -13.77 11.75 -4.12
CA SER A 79 -14.05 10.52 -4.89
C SER A 79 -12.76 9.77 -5.24
N THR A 80 -12.88 8.56 -5.75
CA THR A 80 -11.69 7.83 -6.21
C THR A 80 -11.02 8.55 -7.38
N ASP A 81 -11.80 9.19 -8.26
CA ASP A 81 -11.30 10.06 -9.34
C ASP A 81 -10.50 11.25 -8.81
N HIS A 82 -10.92 11.81 -7.67
CA HIS A 82 -10.20 12.91 -7.04
C HIS A 82 -8.82 12.46 -6.56
N ILE A 83 -8.74 11.30 -5.89
CA ILE A 83 -7.47 10.78 -5.39
C ILE A 83 -6.56 10.33 -6.56
N LEU A 84 -7.11 9.71 -7.60
CA LEU A 84 -6.33 9.35 -8.79
C LEU A 84 -5.74 10.59 -9.47
N ARG A 85 -6.55 11.65 -9.68
CA ARG A 85 -6.05 12.92 -10.23
C ARG A 85 -5.05 13.62 -9.32
N PHE A 86 -5.22 13.51 -8.00
CA PHE A 86 -4.24 14.00 -7.05
C PHE A 86 -2.89 13.34 -7.36
N VAL A 87 -2.84 12.00 -7.42
CA VAL A 87 -1.60 11.27 -7.71
C VAL A 87 -1.02 11.62 -9.08
N GLU A 88 -1.84 11.68 -10.12
CA GLU A 88 -1.41 12.03 -11.48
C GLU A 88 -0.78 13.43 -11.56
N THR A 89 -1.33 14.40 -10.84
CA THR A 89 -0.88 15.80 -10.89
C THR A 89 0.22 16.13 -9.89
N LEU A 90 0.59 15.21 -8.99
CA LEU A 90 1.69 15.42 -8.05
C LEU A 90 3.00 15.74 -8.77
N GLU A 91 3.62 16.83 -8.34
CA GLU A 91 4.95 17.21 -8.79
C GLU A 91 5.97 16.26 -8.17
N MET A 92 6.78 15.57 -8.97
CA MET A 92 7.79 14.64 -8.48
C MET A 92 9.19 15.02 -9.00
N PRO A 93 9.91 15.90 -8.30
CA PRO A 93 11.13 16.50 -8.81
C PRO A 93 12.34 15.59 -8.86
N THR A 94 13.15 15.87 -9.88
CA THR A 94 14.48 15.33 -10.09
C THR A 94 15.48 16.00 -9.15
N ALA A 95 15.53 15.59 -7.88
CA ALA A 95 16.49 16.17 -6.94
C ALA A 95 17.90 15.55 -7.11
N ASN A 96 18.78 16.22 -7.87
CA ASN A 96 20.17 15.75 -8.11
C ASN A 96 21.10 15.86 -6.89
N LYS A 97 20.67 16.44 -5.76
CA LYS A 97 21.53 16.74 -4.59
C LYS A 97 20.95 16.41 -3.21
N CYS A 98 19.71 15.92 -3.10
CA CYS A 98 18.99 15.92 -1.82
C CYS A 98 18.20 14.64 -1.51
N LYS A 99 18.76 13.46 -1.82
CA LYS A 99 18.19 12.16 -1.38
C LYS A 99 18.26 11.92 0.14
N LEU A 100 18.82 12.83 0.93
CA LEU A 100 19.07 12.61 2.36
C LEU A 100 18.09 13.33 3.30
N ASN A 101 17.10 14.06 2.78
CA ASN A 101 16.39 15.08 3.56
C ASN A 101 14.87 15.13 3.31
N CYS A 102 14.20 14.00 3.20
CA CYS A 102 12.76 13.96 2.97
C CYS A 102 11.97 14.12 4.28
N ALA A 103 10.86 14.85 4.23
CA ALA A 103 10.03 15.28 5.36
C ALA A 103 9.16 14.15 5.94
N SER A 104 9.74 12.98 6.14
CA SER A 104 9.03 11.77 6.57
C SER A 104 8.43 11.91 7.98
N LYS A 105 9.06 12.59 8.94
CA LYS A 105 8.46 12.80 10.27
C LYS A 105 7.26 13.74 10.18
N MET A 106 7.37 14.79 9.38
CA MET A 106 6.25 15.71 9.11
C MET A 106 5.09 15.00 8.40
N ALA A 107 5.40 14.15 7.41
CA ALA A 107 4.43 13.32 6.71
C ALA A 107 3.67 12.39 7.66
N LEU A 108 4.41 11.74 8.56
CA LEU A 108 3.86 10.86 9.58
C LEU A 108 3.05 11.63 10.65
N ALA A 109 3.46 12.85 11.03
CA ALA A 109 2.66 13.72 11.89
C ALA A 109 1.32 14.08 11.24
N LYS A 110 1.32 14.38 9.94
CA LYS A 110 0.11 14.60 9.15
C LYS A 110 -0.74 13.33 9.06
N ALA A 111 -0.15 12.19 8.76
CA ALA A 111 -0.85 10.91 8.73
C ALA A 111 -1.58 10.65 10.06
N TYR A 112 -0.88 10.77 11.18
CA TYR A 112 -1.47 10.62 12.52
C TYR A 112 -2.60 11.61 12.79
N HIS A 113 -2.46 12.87 12.34
CA HIS A 113 -3.52 13.87 12.47
C HIS A 113 -4.81 13.43 11.76
N GLU A 114 -4.71 12.88 10.55
CA GLU A 114 -5.84 12.48 9.70
C GLU A 114 -6.45 11.11 10.08
N MET A 115 -5.73 10.29 10.83
CA MET A 115 -6.20 8.98 11.30
C MET A 115 -7.36 9.11 12.30
N LYS A 116 -8.23 8.09 12.33
CA LYS A 116 -9.13 7.84 13.46
C LYS A 116 -8.38 7.06 14.56
N SER A 117 -8.97 6.93 15.74
CA SER A 117 -8.41 6.16 16.86
C SER A 117 -8.34 4.65 16.61
N ASN A 118 -9.06 4.13 15.62
CA ASN A 118 -9.12 2.70 15.34
C ASN A 118 -8.60 2.37 13.93
N GLY A 119 -7.55 1.54 13.87
CA GLY A 119 -7.32 0.61 12.76
C GLY A 119 -6.99 1.23 11.40
N THR A 120 -5.86 1.95 11.31
CA THR A 120 -5.29 2.36 10.01
C THR A 120 -4.12 1.45 9.63
N ILE A 121 -4.13 0.95 8.38
CA ILE A 121 -2.95 0.35 7.75
C ILE A 121 -2.26 1.43 6.92
N ILE A 122 -0.97 1.64 7.17
CA ILE A 122 -0.13 2.58 6.43
C ILE A 122 0.80 1.80 5.52
N LEU A 123 0.74 2.07 4.22
CA LEU A 123 1.73 1.62 3.24
C LEU A 123 2.74 2.75 3.04
N LEU A 124 3.92 2.61 3.63
CA LEU A 124 4.97 3.64 3.64
C LEU A 124 6.06 3.32 2.61
N TYR A 125 6.05 4.01 1.48
CA TYR A 125 7.05 3.89 0.42
C TYR A 125 8.16 4.94 0.60
N ASN A 126 9.40 4.48 0.72
CA ASN A 126 10.57 5.33 0.90
C ASN A 126 11.71 4.93 -0.04
N ASP A 127 12.51 5.90 -0.45
CA ASP A 127 13.76 5.72 -1.20
C ASP A 127 14.97 6.42 -0.55
N ALA A 128 14.76 6.88 0.68
CA ALA A 128 15.68 7.68 1.46
C ALA A 128 15.45 7.44 2.96
N PRO A 129 16.50 7.54 3.80
CA PRO A 129 16.33 7.53 5.25
C PRO A 129 15.53 8.77 5.73
N PRO A 130 14.89 8.69 6.91
CA PRO A 130 14.29 9.86 7.52
C PRO A 130 15.34 10.88 7.97
N LEU A 131 14.92 12.13 8.16
CA LEU A 131 15.74 13.18 8.75
C LEU A 131 16.01 12.88 10.22
N LEU A 132 17.22 12.42 10.52
CA LEU A 132 17.72 12.22 11.88
C LEU A 132 18.60 13.41 12.30
N GLU A 133 18.67 13.69 13.61
CA GLU A 133 19.41 14.84 14.14
C GLU A 133 20.86 14.90 13.65
N HIS A 134 21.55 13.75 13.61
CA HIS A 134 22.95 13.65 13.19
C HIS A 134 23.18 13.72 11.66
N ILE A 135 22.13 13.73 10.83
CA ILE A 135 22.23 13.73 9.34
C ILE A 135 21.58 14.96 8.71
N GLY A 136 20.54 15.52 9.35
CA GLY A 136 19.57 16.36 8.64
C GLY A 136 19.89 17.86 8.49
N GLY A 137 20.88 18.40 9.20
CA GLY A 137 21.33 19.80 9.05
C GLY A 137 20.19 20.83 9.06
N ASP A 138 20.26 21.85 8.19
CA ASP A 138 19.24 22.92 8.10
C ASP A 138 17.82 22.39 7.83
N HIS A 139 17.68 21.27 7.11
CA HIS A 139 16.38 20.66 6.83
C HIS A 139 15.78 20.00 8.07
N TYR A 140 16.60 19.46 8.97
CA TYR A 140 16.15 18.99 10.27
C TYR A 140 15.55 20.14 11.08
N ASP A 141 16.21 21.30 11.14
CA ASP A 141 15.69 22.48 11.85
C ASP A 141 14.34 22.95 11.28
N LEU A 142 14.16 22.88 9.95
CA LEU A 142 12.88 23.18 9.30
C LEU A 142 11.80 22.16 9.66
N GLU A 143 12.14 20.86 9.72
CA GLU A 143 11.22 19.82 10.17
C GLU A 143 10.80 20.05 11.62
N GLN A 144 11.74 20.31 12.52
CA GLN A 144 11.46 20.57 13.94
C GLN A 144 10.53 21.77 14.16
N LYS A 145 10.70 22.83 13.35
CA LYS A 145 9.80 24.00 13.35
C LYS A 145 8.43 23.65 12.80
N SER A 146 8.38 22.92 11.68
CA SER A 146 7.12 22.53 11.02
C SER A 146 6.27 21.62 11.91
N LEU A 147 6.91 20.73 12.67
CA LEU A 147 6.23 19.83 13.61
C LEU A 147 5.48 20.57 14.73
N ALA A 148 5.87 21.81 15.07
CA ALA A 148 5.12 22.62 16.03
C ALA A 148 3.70 22.96 15.54
N GLY A 149 3.45 22.90 14.22
CA GLY A 149 2.13 23.11 13.62
C GLY A 149 1.10 22.04 13.95
N TYR A 150 1.51 20.87 14.46
CA TYR A 150 0.60 19.75 14.80
C TYR A 150 0.14 19.77 16.27
N GLY A 151 0.24 20.92 16.94
CA GLY A 151 -0.25 21.13 18.31
C GLY A 151 0.36 20.13 19.30
N GLN A 152 -0.49 19.49 20.12
CA GLN A 152 -0.04 18.55 21.15
C GLN A 152 0.59 17.27 20.60
N ALA A 153 0.27 16.88 19.36
CA ALA A 153 0.88 15.71 18.74
C ALA A 153 2.31 16.00 18.25
N GLY A 154 2.57 17.24 17.80
CA GLY A 154 3.84 17.65 17.19
C GLY A 154 5.12 17.21 17.91
N PRO A 155 5.24 17.41 19.24
CA PRO A 155 6.41 16.96 20.01
C PRO A 155 6.73 15.47 19.89
N HIS A 156 5.73 14.61 19.68
CA HIS A 156 5.92 13.17 19.55
C HIS A 156 6.54 12.75 18.21
N PHE A 157 6.55 13.64 17.22
CA PHE A 157 7.12 13.36 15.90
C PHE A 157 8.52 13.94 15.71
N ARG A 158 9.08 14.62 16.71
CA ARG A 158 10.42 15.23 16.62
C ARG A 158 11.55 14.21 16.53
N ASN A 159 11.33 13.06 17.15
CA ASN A 159 12.29 11.96 17.26
C ASN A 159 11.64 10.66 16.75
N TRP A 160 12.36 9.89 15.94
CA TRP A 160 11.88 8.69 15.28
C TRP A 160 11.44 7.58 16.24
N ILE A 161 12.07 7.46 17.40
CA ILE A 161 11.64 6.52 18.45
C ILE A 161 10.25 6.89 18.95
N ASN A 162 10.02 8.18 19.18
CA ASN A 162 8.70 8.68 19.61
C ASN A 162 7.66 8.54 18.49
N VAL A 163 8.04 8.73 17.22
CA VAL A 163 7.18 8.45 16.07
C VAL A 163 6.69 7.00 16.13
N ALA A 164 7.61 6.04 16.26
CA ALA A 164 7.27 4.62 16.33
C ALA A 164 6.38 4.27 17.53
N ASN A 165 6.71 4.78 18.72
CA ASN A 165 5.90 4.61 19.94
C ASN A 165 4.50 5.21 19.80
N THR A 166 4.39 6.32 19.06
CA THR A 166 3.11 7.01 18.82
C THR A 166 2.21 6.17 17.95
N PHE A 167 2.70 5.64 16.82
CA PHE A 167 1.90 4.75 15.98
C PHE A 167 1.63 3.39 16.63
N ALA A 168 2.49 2.93 17.53
CA ALA A 168 2.24 1.73 18.33
C ALA A 168 1.13 1.92 19.39
N GLY A 169 0.58 3.14 19.54
CA GLY A 169 -0.42 3.46 20.55
C GLY A 169 0.14 3.51 21.97
N MET A 170 1.46 3.65 22.12
CA MET A 170 2.12 3.72 23.42
C MET A 170 2.19 5.15 23.99
N ALA A 171 2.12 6.16 23.10
CA ALA A 171 2.26 7.56 23.49
C ALA A 171 0.94 8.35 23.42
N LEU A 172 0.06 8.03 22.47
CA LEU A 172 -1.19 8.73 22.19
C LEU A 172 -2.31 7.73 21.89
N ASP A 173 -3.52 8.24 21.61
CA ASP A 173 -4.79 7.50 21.54
C ASP A 173 -5.08 6.79 20.20
N LYS A 174 -4.29 7.05 19.15
CA LYS A 174 -4.44 6.40 17.85
C LYS A 174 -3.27 5.44 17.62
N ASN A 175 -3.54 4.38 16.87
CA ASN A 175 -2.53 3.43 16.44
C ASN A 175 -2.69 3.06 14.96
N ALA A 176 -1.60 2.61 14.36
CA ALA A 176 -1.57 2.09 13.00
C ALA A 176 -0.71 0.84 12.93
N VAL A 177 -0.86 0.09 11.85
CA VAL A 177 0.15 -0.88 11.40
C VAL A 177 0.87 -0.32 10.19
N VAL A 178 2.20 -0.25 10.23
CA VAL A 178 3.01 0.35 9.16
C VAL A 178 3.75 -0.73 8.38
N LEU A 179 3.36 -0.93 7.13
CA LEU A 179 4.12 -1.72 6.15
C LEU A 179 5.06 -0.79 5.40
N SER A 180 6.36 -0.98 5.59
CA SER A 180 7.38 -0.15 4.96
C SER A 180 7.93 -0.82 3.71
N PHE A 181 8.09 -0.04 2.65
CA PHE A 181 8.67 -0.45 1.38
C PHE A 181 9.87 0.42 1.08
N SER A 182 11.07 -0.12 1.28
CA SER A 182 12.31 0.57 0.90
C SER A 182 12.64 0.21 -0.55
N LEU A 183 12.55 1.23 -1.41
CA LEU A 183 12.60 1.10 -2.87
C LEU A 183 14.02 1.31 -3.38
N GLY A 184 14.36 0.67 -4.50
CA GLY A 184 15.67 0.88 -5.16
C GLY A 184 16.81 0.05 -4.57
N CYS A 185 16.50 -0.92 -3.70
CA CYS A 185 17.45 -1.87 -3.10
C CYS A 185 18.66 -1.19 -2.43
N HIS A 186 18.40 -0.47 -1.33
CA HIS A 186 19.46 0.09 -0.48
C HIS A 186 20.18 -1.02 0.31
N ASP A 187 21.50 -1.11 0.13
CA ASP A 187 22.35 -2.07 0.85
C ASP A 187 22.73 -1.58 2.25
N LYS A 188 22.70 -0.25 2.48
CA LYS A 188 23.10 0.34 3.76
C LYS A 188 21.98 0.19 4.79
N ILE A 189 22.35 -0.35 5.96
CA ILE A 189 21.42 -0.56 7.08
C ILE A 189 20.76 0.76 7.50
N SER A 190 21.56 1.83 7.59
CA SER A 190 21.10 3.18 7.96
C SER A 190 19.96 3.72 7.10
N ASP A 191 19.84 3.28 5.85
CA ASP A 191 18.84 3.78 4.91
C ASP A 191 17.44 3.24 5.24
N TRP A 192 17.34 2.05 5.84
CA TRP A 192 16.07 1.36 6.09
C TRP A 192 15.85 0.89 7.53
N SER A 193 16.87 0.90 8.39
CA SER A 193 16.75 0.49 9.81
C SER A 193 15.74 1.32 10.59
N PRO A 194 15.55 2.63 10.36
CA PRO A 194 14.49 3.39 11.02
C PRO A 194 13.10 2.88 10.64
N TYR A 195 12.88 2.55 9.36
CA TYR A 195 11.61 2.02 8.88
C TYR A 195 11.37 0.58 9.36
N LEU A 196 12.41 -0.25 9.46
CA LEU A 196 12.31 -1.57 10.09
C LEU A 196 11.79 -1.46 11.53
N TYR A 197 12.35 -0.53 12.31
CA TYR A 197 11.92 -0.31 13.68
C TYR A 197 10.48 0.20 13.77
N LEU A 198 10.10 1.18 12.95
CA LEU A 198 8.72 1.68 12.89
C LEU A 198 7.74 0.53 12.58
N SER A 199 8.05 -0.28 11.57
CA SER A 199 7.26 -1.45 11.21
C SER A 199 7.20 -2.46 12.35
N PHE A 200 8.34 -2.81 12.97
CA PHE A 200 8.37 -3.71 14.12
C PHE A 200 7.50 -3.23 15.29
N MET A 201 7.63 -1.96 15.69
CA MET A 201 6.89 -1.39 16.82
C MET A 201 5.38 -1.35 16.57
N THR A 202 4.97 -1.20 15.31
CA THR A 202 3.56 -1.16 14.90
C THR A 202 3.01 -2.53 14.53
N GLY A 203 3.82 -3.59 14.65
CA GLY A 203 3.47 -4.95 14.24
C GLY A 203 3.51 -5.17 12.72
N GLY A 204 3.88 -4.17 11.92
CA GLY A 204 4.05 -4.30 10.48
C GLY A 204 5.40 -4.89 10.08
N GLU A 205 5.75 -4.76 8.81
CA GLU A 205 6.94 -5.39 8.22
C GLU A 205 7.64 -4.46 7.23
N LEU A 206 8.94 -4.72 7.02
CA LEU A 206 9.75 -4.05 6.01
C LEU A 206 10.01 -4.96 4.81
N TYR A 207 9.68 -4.47 3.63
CA TYR A 207 9.99 -5.08 2.35
C TYR A 207 10.98 -4.21 1.59
N ARG A 208 12.03 -4.84 1.05
CA ARG A 208 12.98 -4.19 0.13
C ARG A 208 12.75 -4.73 -1.26
N THR A 209 12.46 -3.83 -2.20
CA THR A 209 12.06 -4.19 -3.56
C THR A 209 12.51 -3.15 -4.58
N LYS A 210 12.48 -3.54 -5.86
CA LYS A 210 12.59 -2.60 -6.98
C LYS A 210 11.27 -1.87 -7.17
N TYR A 211 11.33 -0.66 -7.72
CA TYR A 211 10.15 0.15 -8.04
C TYR A 211 9.19 -0.55 -8.99
N THR A 212 9.72 -1.22 -10.03
CA THR A 212 8.90 -1.89 -11.05
C THR A 212 8.04 -3.02 -10.50
N SER A 213 8.42 -3.61 -9.36
CA SER A 213 7.69 -4.70 -8.73
C SER A 213 6.75 -4.23 -7.61
N VAL A 214 6.76 -2.94 -7.25
CA VAL A 214 6.08 -2.45 -6.05
C VAL A 214 4.55 -2.60 -6.13
N SER A 215 3.94 -2.32 -7.29
CA SER A 215 2.49 -2.46 -7.50
C SER A 215 2.04 -3.91 -7.23
N ARG A 216 2.64 -4.87 -7.95
CA ARG A 216 2.34 -6.31 -7.81
C ARG A 216 2.65 -6.81 -6.40
N LEU A 217 3.78 -6.41 -5.81
CA LEU A 217 4.14 -6.80 -4.44
C LEU A 217 3.09 -6.34 -3.44
N THR A 218 2.73 -5.05 -3.45
CA THR A 218 1.74 -4.49 -2.53
C THR A 218 0.40 -5.18 -2.69
N ILE A 219 -0.08 -5.36 -3.92
CA ILE A 219 -1.36 -6.02 -4.20
C ILE A 219 -1.35 -7.47 -3.68
N CYS A 220 -0.28 -8.23 -3.93
CA CYS A 220 -0.14 -9.60 -3.44
C CYS A 220 -0.07 -9.68 -1.90
N LEU A 221 0.57 -8.71 -1.24
CA LEU A 221 0.59 -8.62 0.22
C LEU A 221 -0.79 -8.27 0.79
N LEU A 222 -1.53 -7.37 0.16
CA LEU A 222 -2.91 -7.04 0.54
C LEU A 222 -3.84 -8.25 0.34
N LEU A 223 -3.70 -8.99 -0.76
CA LEU A 223 -4.42 -10.25 -0.99
C LEU A 223 -4.10 -11.28 0.11
N THR A 224 -2.84 -11.38 0.50
CA THR A 224 -2.41 -12.29 1.57
C THR A 224 -2.98 -11.86 2.92
N TRP A 225 -2.99 -10.57 3.20
CA TRP A 225 -3.60 -9.99 4.41
C TRP A 225 -5.10 -10.28 4.49
N MET A 226 -5.81 -10.17 3.35
CA MET A 226 -7.22 -10.53 3.22
C MET A 226 -7.49 -12.04 3.27
N GLN A 227 -6.44 -12.88 3.31
CA GLN A 227 -6.55 -14.34 3.16
C GLN A 227 -7.31 -14.77 1.90
N ALA A 228 -6.99 -14.11 0.77
CA ALA A 228 -7.58 -14.44 -0.51
C ALA A 228 -7.39 -15.93 -0.85
N ASP A 229 -8.41 -16.53 -1.46
CA ASP A 229 -8.41 -17.93 -1.85
C ASP A 229 -7.57 -18.19 -3.10
N GLY A 230 -6.80 -19.27 -3.10
CA GLY A 230 -5.98 -19.66 -4.25
C GLY A 230 -4.50 -19.40 -4.04
N ASN A 231 -3.75 -19.47 -5.15
CA ASN A 231 -2.33 -19.21 -5.12
C ASN A 231 -2.05 -17.76 -5.48
N ILE A 232 -1.43 -17.05 -4.54
CA ILE A 232 -0.92 -15.71 -4.76
C ILE A 232 0.56 -15.86 -5.14
N ASP A 233 0.90 -15.44 -6.35
CA ASP A 233 2.28 -15.36 -6.81
C ASP A 233 2.88 -14.02 -6.38
N ILE A 234 3.57 -14.03 -5.25
CA ILE A 234 4.19 -12.83 -4.67
C ILE A 234 5.52 -12.61 -5.37
N PRO A 235 5.75 -11.43 -6.00
CA PRO A 235 7.02 -11.16 -6.67
C PRO A 235 8.17 -11.12 -5.67
N GLN A 236 9.39 -11.32 -6.19
CA GLN A 236 10.60 -11.34 -5.39
C GLN A 236 10.81 -10.01 -4.67
N ALA A 237 10.88 -10.09 -3.34
CA ALA A 237 11.25 -9.00 -2.46
C ALA A 237 11.96 -9.55 -1.23
N LEU A 238 12.77 -8.71 -0.61
CA LEU A 238 13.52 -9.07 0.58
C LEU A 238 12.75 -8.60 1.81
N ARG A 239 12.02 -9.52 2.45
CA ARG A 239 11.36 -9.28 3.73
C ARG A 239 12.43 -9.26 4.83
N THR A 240 12.46 -8.19 5.60
CA THR A 240 13.46 -7.98 6.67
C THR A 240 12.74 -7.86 8.01
N THR A 241 13.13 -8.69 8.98
CA THR A 241 12.55 -8.73 10.33
C THR A 241 13.65 -8.94 11.38
N TYR A 242 13.34 -8.71 12.66
CA TYR A 242 14.25 -9.06 13.76
C TYR A 242 14.09 -10.54 14.17
N LYS A 243 15.20 -11.25 14.37
CA LYS A 243 15.23 -12.64 14.89
C LYS A 243 14.77 -12.70 16.34
N ALA A 244 15.20 -11.75 17.15
CA ALA A 244 14.83 -11.58 18.53
C ALA A 244 14.41 -10.13 18.78
N ASN A 245 13.54 -9.92 19.77
CA ASN A 245 13.11 -8.58 20.14
C ASN A 245 14.33 -7.72 20.50
N PRO A 246 14.66 -6.69 19.69
CA PRO A 246 15.88 -5.92 19.88
C PRO A 246 15.82 -5.03 21.13
N LEU A 247 14.63 -4.76 21.66
CA LEU A 247 14.41 -3.98 22.88
C LEU A 247 14.91 -4.70 24.14
N LEU A 248 15.19 -6.01 24.08
CA LEU A 248 15.73 -6.77 25.22
C LEU A 248 17.22 -6.50 25.46
N SER A 249 17.94 -6.12 24.40
CA SER A 249 19.41 -5.98 24.43
C SER A 249 19.88 -4.54 24.36
N HIS A 250 19.05 -3.63 23.82
CA HIS A 250 19.42 -2.24 23.55
C HIS A 250 18.30 -1.26 23.89
N SER A 251 18.67 -0.10 24.42
CA SER A 251 17.75 1.03 24.58
C SER A 251 17.67 1.84 23.28
N PRO A 252 16.47 2.13 22.75
CA PRO A 252 16.32 2.77 21.44
C PRO A 252 16.66 4.26 21.48
N SER A 253 17.43 4.71 20.50
CA SER A 253 17.70 6.12 20.18
C SER A 253 17.94 6.28 18.68
N GLU A 254 17.75 7.48 18.14
CA GLU A 254 18.02 7.74 16.71
C GLU A 254 19.47 7.46 16.31
N ASP A 255 20.43 7.67 17.22
CA ASP A 255 21.86 7.48 16.95
C ASP A 255 22.31 6.03 16.99
N ASN A 256 21.44 5.10 17.41
CA ASN A 256 21.80 3.70 17.58
C ASN A 256 20.86 2.74 16.86
N MET A 257 20.06 3.23 15.91
CA MET A 257 19.13 2.40 15.13
C MET A 257 19.81 1.20 14.44
N ASP A 258 21.03 1.38 13.98
CA ASP A 258 21.80 0.29 13.37
C ASP A 258 22.23 -0.76 14.41
N ASN A 259 22.44 -0.39 15.68
CA ASN A 259 22.73 -1.34 16.75
C ASN A 259 21.56 -2.30 17.00
N PHE A 260 20.32 -1.89 16.72
CA PHE A 260 19.15 -2.78 16.80
C PHE A 260 19.22 -3.92 15.78
N CYS A 261 19.93 -3.70 14.67
CA CYS A 261 20.24 -4.72 13.67
C CYS A 261 21.39 -5.65 14.12
N GLY A 262 22.16 -5.28 15.15
CA GLY A 262 23.34 -5.97 15.67
C GLY A 262 24.63 -5.60 14.94
N LEU A 263 25.77 -6.05 15.47
CA LEU A 263 27.14 -5.70 14.99
C LEU A 263 27.35 -5.92 13.49
N ASP A 264 26.64 -6.87 12.86
CA ASP A 264 26.66 -7.15 11.41
C ASP A 264 25.34 -7.76 10.93
N CYS A 265 24.18 -7.10 11.15
CA CYS A 265 22.86 -7.68 10.84
C CYS A 265 22.58 -9.02 11.56
N GLY A 266 23.35 -9.36 12.60
CA GLY A 266 23.27 -10.65 13.28
C GLY A 266 21.89 -10.93 13.88
N ASN A 267 21.18 -9.88 14.27
CA ASN A 267 19.81 -9.94 14.78
C ASN A 267 18.73 -9.84 13.69
N LEU A 268 19.09 -9.83 12.41
CA LEU A 268 18.12 -9.77 11.32
C LEU A 268 17.83 -11.13 10.72
N GLN A 269 16.56 -11.37 10.43
CA GLN A 269 16.09 -12.44 9.58
C GLN A 269 15.67 -11.83 8.24
N LEU A 270 16.40 -12.22 7.20
CA LEU A 270 16.07 -11.93 5.83
C LEU A 270 15.37 -13.14 5.23
N SER A 271 14.27 -12.91 4.53
CA SER A 271 13.54 -13.96 3.84
C SER A 271 13.12 -13.45 2.47
N ASP A 272 13.35 -14.27 1.46
CA ASP A 272 12.84 -14.01 0.13
C ASP A 272 11.34 -14.36 0.11
N THR A 273 10.50 -13.43 -0.35
CA THR A 273 9.05 -13.62 -0.44
C THR A 273 8.62 -14.85 -1.23
N HIS A 274 9.41 -15.31 -2.21
CA HIS A 274 9.13 -16.57 -2.93
C HIS A 274 9.32 -17.82 -2.08
N THR A 275 10.21 -17.75 -1.09
CA THR A 275 10.60 -18.90 -0.26
C THR A 275 9.98 -18.87 1.14
N ALA A 276 9.49 -17.71 1.57
CA ALA A 276 8.91 -17.52 2.89
C ALA A 276 7.53 -18.20 2.99
N PRO A 277 7.21 -18.87 4.11
CA PRO A 277 5.85 -19.37 4.35
C PRO A 277 4.83 -18.23 4.36
N ARG A 278 3.69 -18.37 3.67
CA ARG A 278 2.64 -17.33 3.60
C ARG A 278 2.12 -16.87 4.98
N ASN A 279 2.13 -17.77 5.96
CA ASN A 279 1.74 -17.44 7.35
C ASN A 279 2.65 -16.38 8.00
N CYS A 280 3.83 -16.12 7.44
CA CYS A 280 4.75 -15.11 7.92
C CYS A 280 4.42 -13.70 7.42
N LEU A 281 3.46 -13.51 6.49
CA LEU A 281 3.13 -12.21 5.90
C LEU A 281 1.91 -11.55 6.58
N ARG A 282 1.67 -11.85 7.85
CA ARG A 282 0.46 -11.40 8.56
C ARG A 282 0.67 -10.00 9.14
N VAL A 283 -0.17 -9.07 8.73
CA VAL A 283 -0.35 -7.76 9.39
C VAL A 283 -1.23 -7.99 10.63
N PRO A 284 -0.70 -7.87 11.86
CA PRO A 284 -1.47 -8.11 13.07
C PRO A 284 -2.57 -7.07 13.22
N TYR A 285 -3.75 -7.53 13.64
CA TYR A 285 -4.88 -6.68 14.02
C TYR A 285 -4.55 -5.96 15.34
N GLY A 286 -5.06 -4.74 15.52
CA GLY A 286 -4.87 -3.95 16.73
C GLY A 286 -5.18 -4.70 18.04
N ALA A 287 -4.52 -4.27 19.12
CA ALA A 287 -4.49 -4.86 20.45
C ALA A 287 -4.28 -6.39 20.47
N VAL A 288 -3.00 -6.78 20.38
CA VAL A 288 -2.39 -8.00 20.93
C VAL A 288 -3.36 -8.80 21.81
N SER A 289 -4.06 -9.81 21.26
CA SER A 289 -4.60 -10.98 22.00
C SER A 289 -5.61 -11.87 21.26
N ASN A 290 -5.97 -11.67 19.98
CA ASN A 290 -6.90 -12.58 19.31
C ASN A 290 -6.32 -13.23 18.05
N ILE A 291 -5.32 -14.11 18.25
CA ILE A 291 -4.84 -15.08 17.24
C ILE A 291 -5.97 -16.01 16.76
N ASN A 292 -7.12 -16.02 17.46
CA ASN A 292 -8.28 -16.88 17.20
C ASN A 292 -9.50 -16.16 16.61
N GLN A 293 -9.45 -14.86 16.28
CA GLN A 293 -10.50 -14.32 15.42
C GLN A 293 -10.27 -14.89 14.02
N GLN A 294 -11.15 -15.81 13.63
CA GLN A 294 -11.28 -16.27 12.25
C GLN A 294 -11.44 -15.01 11.39
N LEU A 295 -10.35 -14.61 10.76
CA LEU A 295 -10.41 -13.67 9.66
C LEU A 295 -11.36 -14.31 8.65
N ASN A 296 -12.45 -13.61 8.32
CA ASN A 296 -13.33 -14.07 7.27
C ASN A 296 -12.48 -14.16 6.00
N LYS A 297 -12.25 -15.40 5.55
CA LYS A 297 -11.51 -15.68 4.34
C LYS A 297 -12.13 -14.85 3.21
N PHE A 298 -11.37 -13.94 2.61
CA PHE A 298 -11.88 -13.11 1.53
C PHE A 298 -11.88 -13.94 0.25
N THR A 299 -12.96 -14.67 -0.01
CA THR A 299 -13.00 -15.54 -1.19
C THR A 299 -13.41 -14.80 -2.44
N SER A 300 -12.90 -15.23 -3.58
CA SER A 300 -13.33 -14.85 -4.92
C SER A 300 -14.85 -14.95 -5.10
N ARG A 301 -15.49 -15.93 -4.43
CA ARG A 301 -16.94 -16.10 -4.39
C ARG A 301 -17.63 -15.04 -3.53
N ASP A 302 -17.08 -14.69 -2.37
CA ASP A 302 -17.66 -13.67 -1.50
C ASP A 302 -17.60 -12.29 -2.16
N LEU A 303 -16.50 -11.95 -2.82
CA LEU A 303 -16.40 -10.70 -3.59
C LEU A 303 -17.42 -10.65 -4.73
N ALA A 304 -17.52 -11.72 -5.51
CA ALA A 304 -18.51 -11.85 -6.58
C ALA A 304 -19.95 -11.73 -6.07
N ASN A 305 -20.29 -12.42 -4.98
CA ASN A 305 -21.62 -12.35 -4.37
C ASN A 305 -21.92 -10.95 -3.81
N ASN A 306 -20.92 -10.31 -3.18
CA ASN A 306 -21.03 -8.94 -2.72
C ASN A 306 -21.27 -7.97 -3.89
N TYR A 307 -20.62 -8.16 -5.03
CA TYR A 307 -20.90 -7.40 -6.24
C TYR A 307 -22.34 -7.61 -6.73
N ILE A 308 -22.79 -8.86 -6.83
CA ILE A 308 -24.14 -9.21 -7.30
C ILE A 308 -25.22 -8.55 -6.43
N ALA A 309 -25.04 -8.55 -5.12
CA ALA A 309 -25.98 -8.02 -4.14
C ALA A 309 -26.02 -6.48 -4.08
N ARG A 310 -25.08 -5.78 -4.72
CA ARG A 310 -25.00 -4.31 -4.67
C ARG A 310 -26.05 -3.60 -5.55
N PRO A 311 -26.42 -2.36 -5.19
CA PRO A 311 -27.17 -1.47 -6.07
C PRO A 311 -26.44 -1.21 -7.39
N ILE A 312 -27.21 -0.88 -8.44
CA ILE A 312 -26.69 -0.61 -9.80
C ILE A 312 -25.60 0.48 -9.79
N SER A 313 -25.78 1.55 -9.02
CA SER A 313 -24.80 2.64 -8.93
C SER A 313 -23.41 2.17 -8.46
N SER A 314 -23.35 1.25 -7.51
CA SER A 314 -22.10 0.67 -7.01
C SER A 314 -21.49 -0.30 -8.02
N LYS A 315 -22.31 -0.97 -8.83
CA LYS A 315 -21.85 -1.87 -9.90
C LYS A 315 -21.19 -1.10 -11.05
N ASP A 316 -21.73 0.06 -11.41
CA ASP A 316 -21.15 0.95 -12.42
C ASP A 316 -19.78 1.52 -11.97
N VAL A 317 -19.63 1.80 -10.67
CA VAL A 317 -18.34 2.20 -10.07
C VAL A 317 -17.30 1.08 -10.23
N ILE A 318 -17.66 -0.16 -9.88
CA ILE A 318 -16.76 -1.30 -10.00
C ILE A 318 -16.37 -1.55 -11.47
N ALA A 319 -17.34 -1.48 -12.39
CA ALA A 319 -17.06 -1.60 -13.82
C ALA A 319 -16.11 -0.49 -14.33
N ARG A 320 -16.25 0.74 -13.80
CA ARG A 320 -15.34 1.86 -14.10
C ARG A 320 -13.92 1.60 -13.62
N HIS A 321 -13.76 1.10 -12.40
CA HIS A 321 -12.43 0.74 -11.88
C HIS A 321 -11.80 -0.40 -12.68
N ILE A 322 -12.57 -1.43 -13.04
CA ILE A 322 -12.08 -2.50 -13.92
C ILE A 322 -11.65 -1.94 -15.28
N SER A 323 -12.45 -1.06 -15.90
CA SER A 323 -12.07 -0.40 -17.17
C SER A 323 -10.77 0.37 -17.03
N ARG A 324 -10.56 1.08 -15.91
CA ARG A 324 -9.32 1.81 -15.65
C ARG A 324 -8.13 0.88 -15.52
N ILE A 325 -8.26 -0.20 -14.73
CA ILE A 325 -7.18 -1.16 -14.58
C ILE A 325 -6.81 -1.75 -15.95
N ILE A 326 -7.79 -2.07 -16.80
CA ILE A 326 -7.52 -2.53 -18.17
C ILE A 326 -6.71 -1.49 -18.95
N GLU A 327 -7.13 -0.23 -18.94
CA GLU A 327 -6.50 0.87 -19.68
C GLU A 327 -5.09 1.25 -19.18
N THR A 328 -4.81 1.06 -17.88
CA THR A 328 -3.53 1.48 -17.30
C THR A 328 -2.55 0.34 -17.14
N ASN A 329 -3.02 -0.82 -16.67
CA ASN A 329 -2.19 -1.98 -16.37
C ASN A 329 -3.05 -3.25 -16.25
N VAL A 330 -3.43 -3.84 -17.39
CA VAL A 330 -4.30 -5.03 -17.44
C VAL A 330 -3.73 -6.22 -16.65
N SER A 331 -2.41 -6.30 -16.50
CA SER A 331 -1.73 -7.35 -15.72
C SER A 331 -2.16 -7.38 -14.27
N VAL A 332 -2.63 -6.27 -13.70
CA VAL A 332 -3.14 -6.20 -12.33
C VAL A 332 -4.39 -7.06 -12.12
N LEU A 333 -5.29 -7.13 -13.12
CA LEU A 333 -6.45 -8.03 -13.04
C LEU A 333 -6.02 -9.50 -13.07
N ALA A 334 -4.96 -9.81 -13.79
CA ALA A 334 -4.45 -11.17 -13.93
C ALA A 334 -3.58 -11.65 -12.75
N ILE A 335 -3.35 -10.80 -11.73
CA ILE A 335 -2.57 -11.18 -10.53
C ILE A 335 -3.26 -12.30 -9.75
N HIS A 336 -4.60 -12.36 -9.74
CA HIS A 336 -5.33 -13.30 -8.91
C HIS A 336 -6.70 -13.69 -9.48
N PRO A 337 -7.15 -14.97 -9.34
CA PRO A 337 -8.47 -15.44 -9.80
C PRO A 337 -9.66 -14.68 -9.18
N LEU A 338 -9.44 -13.99 -8.07
CA LEU A 338 -10.43 -13.14 -7.42
C LEU A 338 -11.02 -12.08 -8.36
N PHE A 339 -10.19 -11.49 -9.23
CA PHE A 339 -10.67 -10.54 -10.24
C PHE A 339 -11.39 -11.22 -11.39
N GLN A 340 -11.07 -12.48 -11.67
CA GLN A 340 -11.63 -13.22 -12.80
C GLN A 340 -13.11 -13.44 -12.59
N ARG A 341 -13.50 -13.97 -11.42
CA ARG A 341 -14.91 -14.15 -11.08
C ARG A 341 -15.67 -12.84 -11.04
N LEU A 342 -15.08 -11.78 -10.49
CA LEU A 342 -15.71 -10.47 -10.48
C LEU A 342 -15.93 -9.94 -11.90
N TRP A 343 -14.91 -10.01 -12.75
CA TRP A 343 -14.97 -9.58 -14.14
C TRP A 343 -16.04 -10.36 -14.92
N VAL A 344 -16.09 -11.69 -14.75
CA VAL A 344 -17.13 -12.53 -15.34
C VAL A 344 -18.52 -12.01 -14.92
N HIS A 345 -18.74 -11.79 -13.63
CA HIS A 345 -20.04 -11.30 -13.16
C HIS A 345 -20.39 -9.92 -13.70
N VAL A 346 -19.43 -9.00 -13.73
CA VAL A 346 -19.59 -7.66 -14.36
C VAL A 346 -19.96 -7.78 -15.83
N CYS A 347 -19.35 -8.73 -16.56
CA CYS A 347 -19.66 -9.00 -17.97
C CYS A 347 -21.02 -9.70 -18.17
N THR A 348 -21.52 -10.47 -17.19
CA THR A 348 -22.83 -11.13 -17.27
C THR A 348 -23.99 -10.29 -16.73
N ASP A 349 -23.71 -9.22 -15.99
CA ASP A 349 -24.75 -8.40 -15.35
C ASP A 349 -25.65 -7.68 -16.38
N ARG A 350 -26.90 -7.45 -15.98
CA ARG A 350 -28.01 -6.98 -16.82
C ARG A 350 -27.86 -5.55 -17.36
N THR A 351 -26.82 -4.81 -16.97
CA THR A 351 -26.51 -3.45 -17.46
C THR A 351 -26.01 -3.41 -18.92
N GLY A 352 -25.77 -4.57 -19.52
CA GLY A 352 -25.95 -4.75 -20.96
C GLY A 352 -24.74 -5.32 -21.68
N SER A 353 -25.04 -6.09 -22.73
CA SER A 353 -24.08 -6.66 -23.70
C SER A 353 -23.00 -5.68 -24.18
N TRP A 354 -23.25 -4.36 -24.10
CA TRP A 354 -22.28 -3.32 -24.43
C TRP A 354 -21.12 -3.26 -23.42
N ILE A 355 -21.35 -3.34 -22.10
CA ILE A 355 -20.27 -3.31 -21.09
C ILE A 355 -19.37 -4.53 -21.28
N LYS A 356 -19.98 -5.71 -21.44
CA LYS A 356 -19.27 -6.95 -21.79
C LYS A 356 -18.41 -6.76 -23.03
N ARG A 357 -19.00 -6.29 -24.13
CA ARG A 357 -18.29 -6.10 -25.40
C ARG A 357 -17.17 -5.08 -25.28
N THR A 358 -17.41 -3.94 -24.64
CA THR A 358 -16.44 -2.86 -24.49
C THR A 358 -15.29 -3.25 -23.57
N LEU A 359 -15.57 -3.81 -22.38
CA LEU A 359 -14.52 -4.25 -21.46
C LEU A 359 -13.70 -5.38 -22.08
N LYS A 360 -14.34 -6.36 -22.72
CA LYS A 360 -13.63 -7.47 -23.38
C LYS A 360 -12.74 -6.97 -24.53
N GLN A 361 -13.28 -6.14 -25.42
CA GLN A 361 -12.50 -5.57 -26.53
C GLN A 361 -11.31 -4.74 -26.03
N LYS A 362 -11.49 -3.95 -24.97
CA LYS A 362 -10.39 -3.20 -24.36
C LYS A 362 -9.35 -4.15 -23.75
N PHE A 363 -9.81 -5.17 -23.01
CA PHE A 363 -8.92 -6.15 -22.39
C PHE A 363 -8.06 -6.83 -23.45
N GLU A 364 -8.66 -7.41 -24.48
CA GLU A 364 -7.97 -8.06 -25.60
C GLU A 364 -6.96 -7.13 -26.28
N ALA A 365 -7.32 -5.86 -26.51
CA ALA A 365 -6.42 -4.88 -27.11
C ALA A 365 -5.20 -4.59 -26.22
N GLU A 366 -5.40 -4.46 -24.90
CA GLU A 366 -4.32 -4.16 -23.96
C GLU A 366 -3.40 -5.36 -23.73
N VAL A 367 -3.90 -6.62 -23.79
CA VAL A 367 -3.04 -7.82 -23.75
C VAL A 367 -1.99 -7.79 -24.86
N LEU A 368 -2.36 -7.32 -26.05
CA LEU A 368 -1.45 -7.24 -27.20
C LEU A 368 -0.35 -6.19 -27.03
N LEU A 369 -0.54 -5.22 -26.13
CA LEU A 369 0.42 -4.15 -25.84
C LEU A 369 1.42 -4.51 -24.74
N ILE A 370 1.19 -5.62 -24.02
CA ILE A 370 2.12 -6.10 -22.99
C ILE A 370 3.45 -6.50 -23.66
N SER A 371 4.52 -5.84 -23.24
CA SER A 371 5.87 -6.05 -23.79
C SER A 371 6.57 -7.29 -23.24
N ASP A 372 6.27 -7.70 -22.00
CA ASP A 372 6.85 -8.88 -21.38
C ASP A 372 6.09 -10.15 -21.77
N ASP A 373 6.82 -11.15 -22.28
CA ASP A 373 6.24 -12.39 -22.82
C ASP A 373 5.64 -13.32 -21.75
N GLU A 374 6.14 -13.25 -20.51
CA GLU A 374 5.59 -14.05 -19.41
C GLU A 374 4.31 -13.41 -18.88
N ASP A 375 4.35 -12.11 -18.60
CA ASP A 375 3.16 -11.36 -18.17
C ASP A 375 2.06 -11.45 -19.24
N ARG A 376 2.39 -11.33 -20.52
CA ARG A 376 1.41 -11.48 -21.61
C ARG A 376 0.78 -12.86 -21.64
N ARG A 377 1.57 -13.93 -21.46
CA ARG A 377 1.05 -15.31 -21.38
C ARG A 377 0.18 -15.51 -20.15
N GLN A 378 0.57 -14.97 -19.00
CA GLN A 378 -0.22 -15.03 -17.77
C GLN A 378 -1.58 -14.34 -17.96
N VAL A 379 -1.59 -13.13 -18.52
CA VAL A 379 -2.81 -12.35 -18.77
C VAL A 379 -3.71 -13.04 -19.80
N GLN A 380 -3.13 -13.60 -20.87
CA GLN A 380 -3.90 -14.34 -21.87
C GLN A 380 -4.53 -15.60 -21.27
N ALA A 381 -3.77 -16.39 -20.51
CA ALA A 381 -4.30 -17.59 -19.86
C ALA A 381 -5.45 -17.26 -18.89
N TRP A 382 -5.32 -16.16 -18.14
CA TRP A 382 -6.37 -15.65 -17.28
C TRP A 382 -7.64 -15.27 -18.06
N LEU A 383 -7.49 -14.65 -19.24
CA LEU A 383 -8.62 -14.27 -20.10
C LEU A 383 -9.31 -15.49 -20.71
N ASP A 384 -8.55 -16.48 -21.18
CA ASP A 384 -9.07 -17.71 -21.77
C ASP A 384 -9.91 -18.51 -20.75
N GLU A 385 -9.43 -18.59 -19.50
CA GLU A 385 -10.19 -19.21 -18.41
C GLU A 385 -11.43 -18.38 -18.04
N ALA A 386 -11.36 -17.05 -18.07
CA ALA A 386 -12.52 -16.19 -17.84
C ALA A 386 -13.60 -16.37 -18.92
N ASP A 387 -13.19 -16.55 -20.18
CA ASP A 387 -14.08 -16.84 -21.30
C ASP A 387 -14.73 -18.22 -21.18
N THR A 388 -13.99 -19.20 -20.66
CA THR A 388 -14.54 -20.53 -20.35
C THR A 388 -15.66 -20.42 -19.32
N ILE A 389 -15.44 -19.68 -18.22
CA ILE A 389 -16.47 -19.45 -17.19
C ILE A 389 -17.67 -18.70 -17.77
N LEU A 390 -17.43 -17.68 -18.61
CA LEU A 390 -18.50 -16.93 -19.28
C LEU A 390 -19.36 -17.82 -20.19
N HIS A 391 -18.75 -18.80 -20.86
CA HIS A 391 -19.45 -19.76 -21.71
C HIS A 391 -20.31 -20.70 -20.86
N GLU A 392 -19.74 -21.29 -19.81
CA GLU A 392 -20.45 -22.17 -18.87
C GLU A 392 -21.67 -21.48 -18.26
N MET A 393 -21.51 -20.24 -17.79
CA MET A 393 -22.63 -19.45 -17.23
C MET A 393 -23.70 -19.09 -18.27
N GLY A 394 -23.33 -19.02 -19.55
CA GLY A 394 -24.27 -18.75 -20.64
C GLY A 394 -25.09 -19.97 -21.05
N GLU A 395 -24.60 -21.18 -20.77
CA GLU A 395 -25.31 -22.45 -21.02
C GLU A 395 -26.25 -22.86 -19.88
N GLU A 396 -26.08 -22.29 -18.67
CA GLU A 396 -26.95 -22.53 -17.50
C GLU A 396 -28.23 -21.66 -17.45
N ILE A 397 -28.43 -20.74 -18.41
CA ILE A 397 -29.63 -19.88 -18.56
C ILE A 397 -30.47 -20.37 -19.74
#